data_AF-A0A818JTP7-F1
#
_entry.id   AF-A0A818JTP7-F1
#
_cell.length_a   1.000
_cell.length_b   1.000
_cell.length_c   1.000
_cell.angle_alpha   90.00
_cell.angle_beta   90.00
_cell.angle_gamma   90.00
#
_symmetry.space_group_name_H-M   'P 1'
#
loop_
_entity.id
_entity.type
_entity.pdbx_description
1 polymer ?
#
loop_
_entity_poly.entity_id
_entity_poly.type
_entity_poly.pdbx_seq_one_letter_code
_entity_poly.pdbx_strand_id
1 'polypeptide(L)'
;MKAFRNFARSLIFEPNVVWHLKAEATVRPISRHMLSYSKIPFNKEVSLDALNRLPNVSIVSISLKRSDAYRVLIDLIIKITNPSIFSQLYFSLQYNNCSIGYVESTSHNITIHPGENVIQFFGELQSLSSESYNALSTVIQNFLTGQTSNIEALAGPNTTSYPLLAVGIIGLSLNVHMPPFKEQLIASLIFNSMSLIPSTNKKKVMLSASITIKINSPLGPKSPLNIQKMNMSVFLLYENDSVGILNVSQAPVKQLDAITYQSQFNTKYLSLTDTGAYEKFTRNFISANKTHPIDFRIVGVASIVGSFALGPLNIDQLLIENNVPLVGLDSLNNVHVDEISVDRAQGAAL
;
A
#
# COMPACT_ATOMS: atom_id res chain seq x y z
N MET A 1 -39.15 23.02 -9.65
CA MET A 1 -38.00 22.31 -9.01
C MET A 1 -38.10 20.78 -9.03
N LYS A 2 -39.25 20.12 -8.73
CA LYS A 2 -39.35 18.64 -8.72
C LYS A 2 -38.97 17.98 -10.06
N ALA A 3 -39.46 18.50 -11.18
CA ALA A 3 -39.18 17.97 -12.51
C ALA A 3 -37.68 18.02 -12.85
N PHE A 4 -37.00 19.14 -12.57
CA PHE A 4 -35.57 19.27 -12.81
C PHE A 4 -34.74 18.33 -11.92
N ARG A 5 -35.11 18.15 -10.65
CA ARG A 5 -34.43 17.18 -9.77
C ARG A 5 -34.53 15.76 -10.29
N ASN A 6 -35.71 15.36 -10.78
CA ASN A 6 -35.90 14.04 -11.40
C ASN A 6 -35.05 13.91 -12.66
N PHE A 7 -35.03 14.94 -13.51
CA PHE A 7 -34.20 14.96 -14.71
C PHE A 7 -32.70 14.84 -14.37
N ALA A 8 -32.19 15.64 -13.44
CA ALA A 8 -30.80 15.59 -13.00
C ALA A 8 -30.45 14.20 -12.43
N ARG A 9 -31.34 13.60 -11.64
CA ARG A 9 -31.16 12.24 -11.14
C ARG A 9 -31.12 11.22 -12.29
N SER A 10 -32.05 11.29 -13.24
CA SER A 10 -32.04 10.39 -14.39
C SER A 10 -30.77 10.55 -15.23
N LEU A 11 -30.25 11.78 -15.38
CA LEU A 11 -29.00 12.04 -16.07
C LEU A 11 -27.78 11.36 -15.40
N ILE A 12 -27.79 11.18 -14.09
CA ILE A 12 -26.68 10.52 -13.36
C ILE A 12 -26.84 8.99 -13.35
N PHE A 13 -28.05 8.49 -13.10
CA PHE A 13 -28.26 7.08 -12.74
C PHE A 13 -28.75 6.18 -13.88
N GLU A 14 -29.33 6.76 -14.92
CA GLU A 14 -29.84 6.01 -16.07
C GLU A 14 -28.80 5.98 -17.20
N PRO A 15 -28.87 4.98 -18.10
CA PRO A 15 -28.03 4.94 -19.29
C PRO A 15 -28.43 6.00 -20.33
N ASN A 16 -29.70 6.36 -20.39
CA ASN A 16 -30.24 7.28 -21.37
C ASN A 16 -31.47 8.02 -20.82
N VAL A 17 -31.62 9.29 -21.19
CA VAL A 17 -32.75 10.15 -20.80
C VAL A 17 -33.39 10.71 -22.05
N VAL A 18 -34.72 10.61 -22.14
CA VAL A 18 -35.50 11.22 -23.22
C VAL A 18 -35.97 12.60 -22.79
N TRP A 19 -35.59 13.63 -23.55
CA TRP A 19 -36.07 14.99 -23.36
C TRP A 19 -37.18 15.31 -24.35
N HIS A 20 -38.37 15.60 -23.83
CA HIS A 20 -39.50 16.05 -24.64
C HIS A 20 -39.49 17.58 -24.76
N LEU A 21 -39.13 18.07 -25.94
CA LEU A 21 -39.13 19.48 -26.30
C LEU A 21 -40.48 19.85 -26.92
N LYS A 22 -41.25 20.67 -26.20
CA LYS A 22 -42.49 21.29 -26.69
C LYS A 22 -42.29 22.79 -26.78
N ALA A 23 -42.47 23.34 -27.98
CA ALA A 23 -42.37 24.78 -28.24
C ALA A 23 -43.31 25.19 -29.37
N GLU A 24 -43.45 26.49 -29.57
CA GLU A 24 -44.09 27.06 -30.75
C GLU A 24 -43.04 27.84 -31.54
N ALA A 25 -42.84 27.48 -32.80
CA ALA A 25 -41.93 28.18 -33.69
C ALA A 25 -42.68 29.27 -34.46
N THR A 26 -41.99 30.40 -34.68
CA THR A 26 -42.42 31.44 -35.61
C THR A 26 -41.37 31.58 -36.69
N VAL A 27 -41.78 31.37 -37.94
CA VAL A 27 -40.92 31.55 -39.11
C VAL A 27 -41.25 32.91 -39.72
N ARG A 28 -40.30 33.84 -39.65
CA ARG A 28 -40.38 35.15 -40.28
C ARG A 28 -39.51 35.16 -41.53
N PRO A 29 -40.08 35.39 -42.72
CA PRO A 29 -39.30 35.49 -43.94
C PRO A 29 -38.44 36.76 -43.95
N ILE A 30 -37.33 36.71 -44.70
CA ILE A 30 -36.35 37.81 -44.82
C ILE A 30 -36.94 39.01 -45.59
N SER A 31 -37.90 38.77 -46.48
CA SER A 31 -38.62 39.81 -47.23
C SER A 31 -39.92 40.21 -46.53
N ARG A 32 -40.18 41.52 -46.40
CA ARG A 32 -41.39 42.10 -45.81
C ARG A 32 -42.68 41.77 -46.58
N HIS A 33 -42.58 41.19 -47.77
CA HIS A 33 -43.72 40.82 -48.62
C HIS A 33 -44.14 39.34 -48.51
N MET A 34 -43.46 38.52 -47.71
CA MET A 34 -43.83 37.12 -47.49
C MET A 34 -44.60 36.94 -46.18
N LEU A 35 -45.53 35.98 -46.19
CA LEU A 35 -46.35 35.63 -45.03
C LEU A 35 -45.49 35.05 -43.90
N SER A 36 -45.65 35.58 -42.69
CA SER A 36 -45.07 34.98 -41.49
C SER A 36 -45.97 33.86 -40.97
N TYR A 37 -45.38 32.74 -40.60
CA TYR A 37 -46.09 31.62 -39.97
C TYR A 37 -45.78 31.63 -38.47
N SER A 38 -46.80 31.66 -37.63
CA SER A 38 -46.68 31.65 -36.17
C SER A 38 -47.41 30.46 -35.58
N LYS A 39 -47.07 30.10 -34.33
CA LYS A 39 -47.65 28.96 -33.61
C LYS A 39 -47.44 27.61 -34.29
N ILE A 40 -46.33 27.43 -35.00
CA ILE A 40 -46.00 26.11 -35.56
C ILE A 40 -45.63 25.21 -34.38
N PRO A 41 -46.41 24.14 -34.08
CA PRO A 41 -46.12 23.28 -32.95
C PRO A 41 -44.82 22.53 -33.22
N PHE A 42 -43.85 22.69 -32.33
CA PHE A 42 -42.62 21.94 -32.28
C PHE A 42 -42.72 20.94 -31.13
N ASN A 43 -42.84 19.66 -31.45
CA ASN A 43 -42.84 18.58 -30.48
C ASN A 43 -41.80 17.54 -30.90
N LYS A 44 -40.68 17.49 -30.19
CA LYS A 44 -39.56 16.59 -30.49
C LYS A 44 -39.13 15.85 -29.24
N GLU A 45 -38.76 14.59 -29.43
CA GLU A 45 -38.09 13.79 -28.41
C GLU A 45 -36.62 13.71 -28.78
N VAL A 46 -35.76 14.07 -27.85
CA VAL A 46 -34.31 14.03 -28.01
C VAL A 46 -33.78 13.05 -26.97
N SER A 47 -33.18 11.95 -27.43
CA SER A 47 -32.48 11.02 -26.57
C SER A 47 -31.10 11.58 -26.23
N LEU A 48 -30.75 11.56 -24.96
CA LEU A 48 -29.45 11.96 -24.44
C LEU A 48 -28.80 10.78 -23.73
N ASP A 49 -27.55 10.47 -24.07
CA ASP A 49 -26.75 9.51 -23.32
C ASP A 49 -26.47 10.09 -21.93
N ALA A 50 -26.88 9.37 -20.90
CA ALA A 50 -26.73 9.75 -19.51
C ALA A 50 -25.52 9.05 -18.88
N LEU A 51 -25.13 9.45 -17.67
CA LEU A 51 -23.87 9.03 -17.07
C LEU A 51 -23.82 7.54 -16.71
N ASN A 52 -24.98 6.86 -16.65
CA ASN A 52 -25.09 5.44 -16.30
C ASN A 52 -24.31 5.06 -15.03
N ARG A 53 -24.30 5.94 -14.02
CA ARG A 53 -23.55 5.76 -12.76
C ARG A 53 -22.03 5.68 -12.91
N LEU A 54 -21.47 6.07 -14.06
CA LEU A 54 -20.02 6.06 -14.34
C LEU A 54 -19.40 4.66 -14.12
N PRO A 55 -19.74 3.64 -14.92
CA PRO A 55 -19.39 2.25 -14.65
C PRO A 55 -17.89 1.92 -14.82
N ASN A 56 -17.13 2.81 -15.47
CA ASN A 56 -15.72 2.59 -15.82
C ASN A 56 -14.82 3.61 -15.13
N VAL A 57 -14.74 3.51 -13.80
CA VAL A 57 -13.85 4.32 -12.95
C VAL A 57 -12.70 3.44 -12.47
N SER A 58 -11.46 3.90 -12.65
CA SER A 58 -10.27 3.18 -12.20
C SER A 58 -9.18 4.11 -11.68
N ILE A 59 -8.43 3.65 -10.68
CA ILE A 59 -7.27 4.36 -10.16
C ILE A 59 -6.06 4.02 -11.04
N VAL A 60 -5.50 5.03 -11.71
CA VAL A 60 -4.28 4.91 -12.52
C VAL A 60 -3.04 4.95 -11.63
N SER A 61 -3.04 5.85 -10.65
CA SER A 61 -1.95 5.95 -9.68
C SER A 61 -2.42 6.50 -8.34
N ILE A 62 -1.71 6.11 -7.30
CA ILE A 62 -1.86 6.58 -5.94
C ILE A 62 -0.50 7.03 -5.38
N SER A 63 -0.49 8.11 -4.62
CA SER A 63 0.67 8.59 -3.87
C SER A 63 0.24 9.06 -2.49
N LEU A 64 0.98 8.66 -1.46
CA LEU A 64 0.84 9.15 -0.09
C LEU A 64 2.00 10.07 0.33
N LYS A 65 2.90 10.42 -0.61
CA LYS A 65 4.20 11.07 -0.33
C LYS A 65 4.10 12.47 0.27
N ARG A 66 2.93 13.13 0.17
CA ARG A 66 2.69 14.45 0.76
C ARG A 66 2.24 14.38 2.21
N SER A 67 2.07 13.19 2.77
CA SER A 67 1.70 13.01 4.17
C SER A 67 2.72 13.63 5.12
N ASP A 68 2.26 13.96 6.31
CA ASP A 68 3.07 14.52 7.39
C ASP A 68 2.88 13.72 8.69
N ALA A 69 3.46 14.20 9.79
CA ALA A 69 3.40 13.50 11.07
C ALA A 69 1.97 13.39 11.64
N TYR A 70 1.02 14.17 11.13
CA TYR A 70 -0.34 14.29 11.66
C TYR A 70 -1.41 13.87 10.66
N ARG A 71 -1.12 13.90 9.36
CA ARG A 71 -2.10 13.64 8.30
C ARG A 71 -1.58 12.68 7.24
N VAL A 72 -2.47 11.82 6.76
CA VAL A 72 -2.22 10.94 5.62
C VAL A 72 -2.92 11.51 4.40
N LEU A 73 -2.14 12.22 3.59
CA LEU A 73 -2.63 12.86 2.39
C LEU A 73 -2.54 11.88 1.22
N ILE A 74 -3.61 11.81 0.43
CA ILE A 74 -3.71 10.92 -0.72
C ILE A 74 -3.85 11.74 -1.99
N ASP A 75 -2.96 11.49 -2.95
CA ASP A 75 -3.04 12.03 -4.31
C ASP A 75 -3.39 10.87 -5.26
N LEU A 76 -4.41 11.07 -6.09
CA LEU A 76 -4.91 10.07 -7.03
C LEU A 76 -4.92 10.63 -8.46
N ILE A 77 -4.62 9.74 -9.41
CA ILE A 77 -4.96 9.94 -10.81
C ILE A 77 -6.03 8.92 -11.14
N ILE A 78 -7.23 9.38 -11.49
CA ILE A 78 -8.39 8.55 -11.77
C ILE A 78 -8.74 8.66 -13.24
N LYS A 79 -9.04 7.52 -13.84
CA LYS A 79 -9.58 7.42 -15.19
C LYS A 79 -11.07 7.19 -15.11
N ILE A 80 -11.85 8.10 -15.71
CA ILE A 80 -13.31 8.07 -15.74
C ILE A 80 -13.76 8.11 -17.19
N THR A 81 -14.59 7.14 -17.59
CA THR A 81 -15.34 7.28 -18.84
C THR A 81 -16.62 8.03 -18.57
N ASN A 82 -16.83 9.16 -19.24
CA ASN A 82 -17.97 10.03 -19.00
C ASN A 82 -18.57 10.51 -20.32
N PRO A 83 -19.90 10.58 -20.45
CA PRO A 83 -20.55 11.17 -21.62
C PRO A 83 -20.84 12.68 -21.53
N SER A 84 -20.52 13.39 -20.42
CA SER A 84 -20.98 14.78 -20.20
C SER A 84 -19.97 15.71 -19.51
N ILE A 85 -20.34 16.98 -19.29
CA ILE A 85 -19.52 18.03 -18.66
C ILE A 85 -19.89 18.18 -17.18
N PHE A 86 -18.90 18.15 -16.28
CA PHE A 86 -19.10 18.32 -14.83
C PHE A 86 -17.86 18.94 -14.18
N SER A 87 -18.02 19.86 -13.23
CA SER A 87 -16.91 20.50 -12.52
C SER A 87 -17.00 20.31 -11.00
N GLN A 88 -15.81 20.27 -10.38
CA GLN A 88 -15.54 19.97 -8.97
C GLN A 88 -16.25 18.72 -8.45
N LEU A 89 -15.47 17.68 -8.19
CA LEU A 89 -15.96 16.42 -7.62
C LEU A 89 -15.42 16.24 -6.22
N TYR A 90 -16.31 16.06 -5.25
CA TYR A 90 -15.99 15.64 -3.88
C TYR A 90 -16.66 14.30 -3.58
N PHE A 91 -15.90 13.34 -3.08
CA PHE A 91 -16.41 12.05 -2.65
C PHE A 91 -15.92 11.71 -1.24
N SER A 92 -16.82 11.15 -0.45
CA SER A 92 -16.43 10.45 0.78
C SER A 92 -15.96 9.05 0.41
N LEU A 93 -14.84 8.60 0.97
CA LEU A 93 -14.33 7.25 0.78
C LEU A 93 -14.87 6.33 1.86
N GLN A 94 -15.35 5.16 1.47
CA GLN A 94 -15.85 4.14 2.37
C GLN A 94 -15.20 2.77 2.12
N TYR A 95 -15.03 2.01 3.19
CA TYR A 95 -14.65 0.62 3.16
C TYR A 95 -15.53 -0.14 4.15
N ASN A 96 -16.23 -1.19 3.69
CA ASN A 96 -17.18 -1.97 4.49
C ASN A 96 -18.19 -1.07 5.24
N ASN A 97 -18.80 -0.11 4.54
CA ASN A 97 -19.75 0.88 5.06
C ASN A 97 -19.18 1.85 6.13
N CYS A 98 -17.86 1.87 6.33
CA CYS A 98 -17.20 2.79 7.24
C CYS A 98 -16.52 3.90 6.43
N SER A 99 -16.71 5.16 6.81
CA SER A 99 -15.98 6.29 6.22
C SER A 99 -14.50 6.18 6.56
N ILE A 100 -13.62 6.28 5.58
CA ILE A 100 -12.15 6.17 5.75
C ILE A 100 -11.39 7.41 5.23
N GLY A 101 -12.12 8.42 4.74
CA GLY A 101 -11.52 9.62 4.20
C GLY A 101 -12.40 10.33 3.19
N TYR A 102 -11.79 11.22 2.44
CA TYR A 102 -12.43 11.92 1.33
C TYR A 102 -11.40 12.24 0.26
N VAL A 103 -11.90 12.50 -0.96
CA VAL A 103 -11.11 13.02 -2.07
C VAL A 103 -11.89 14.09 -2.80
N GLU A 104 -11.17 15.10 -3.27
CA GLU A 104 -11.69 16.14 -4.12
C GLU A 104 -10.80 16.40 -5.32
N SER A 105 -11.41 16.82 -6.42
CA SER A 105 -10.70 17.06 -7.66
C SER A 105 -9.84 18.33 -7.58
N THR A 106 -8.62 18.30 -8.12
CA THR A 106 -7.66 19.42 -7.99
C THR A 106 -8.08 20.70 -8.70
N SER A 107 -8.91 20.61 -9.74
CA SER A 107 -9.36 21.76 -10.53
C SER A 107 -10.85 22.02 -10.35
N HIS A 108 -11.18 23.29 -10.10
CA HIS A 108 -12.55 23.78 -9.96
C HIS A 108 -13.31 23.77 -11.30
N ASN A 109 -12.59 23.74 -12.42
CA ASN A 109 -13.12 23.81 -13.79
C ASN A 109 -12.72 22.58 -14.60
N ILE A 110 -12.87 21.39 -14.03
CA ILE A 110 -12.73 20.18 -14.84
C ILE A 110 -13.87 20.19 -15.84
N THR A 111 -13.52 20.06 -17.12
CA THR A 111 -14.48 19.71 -18.16
C THR A 111 -14.21 18.26 -18.46
N ILE A 112 -15.11 17.40 -18.00
CA ILE A 112 -15.10 16.02 -18.43
C ILE A 112 -15.71 16.02 -19.84
N HIS A 113 -15.03 15.41 -20.80
CA HIS A 113 -15.49 15.31 -22.19
C HIS A 113 -16.12 13.93 -22.44
N PRO A 114 -17.00 13.78 -23.44
CA PRO A 114 -17.41 12.48 -23.92
C PRO A 114 -16.20 11.57 -24.19
N GLY A 115 -16.16 10.41 -23.53
CA GLY A 115 -15.07 9.44 -23.63
C GLY A 115 -14.23 9.30 -22.36
N GLU A 116 -12.97 8.88 -22.51
CA GLU A 116 -12.04 8.72 -21.39
C GLU A 116 -11.49 10.06 -20.91
N ASN A 117 -11.48 10.23 -19.59
CA ASN A 117 -10.96 11.41 -18.93
C ASN A 117 -10.00 10.99 -17.82
N VAL A 118 -8.91 11.73 -17.68
CA VAL A 118 -7.92 11.53 -16.62
C VAL A 118 -7.99 12.73 -15.70
N ILE A 119 -8.40 12.49 -14.46
CA ILE A 119 -8.68 13.53 -13.47
C ILE A 119 -7.78 13.31 -12.26
N GLN A 120 -7.18 14.39 -11.79
CA GLN A 120 -6.40 14.39 -10.56
C GLN A 120 -7.30 14.71 -9.37
N PHE A 121 -7.13 13.93 -8.31
CA PHE A 121 -7.77 14.15 -7.02
C PHE A 121 -6.71 14.25 -5.94
N PHE A 122 -7.03 14.99 -4.89
CA PHE A 122 -6.30 15.00 -3.64
C PHE A 122 -7.28 14.81 -2.49
N GLY A 123 -6.78 14.40 -1.34
CA GLY A 123 -7.64 14.21 -0.18
C GLY A 123 -6.86 13.79 1.04
N GLU A 124 -7.61 13.30 2.02
CA GLU A 124 -7.08 12.85 3.29
C GLU A 124 -7.78 11.56 3.72
N LEU A 125 -6.96 10.58 4.10
CA LEU A 125 -7.43 9.41 4.82
C LEU A 125 -7.57 9.80 6.29
N GLN A 126 -8.71 9.50 6.89
CA GLN A 126 -9.00 9.86 8.26
C GLN A 126 -10.01 8.89 8.86
N SER A 127 -9.91 8.67 10.17
CA SER A 127 -10.86 7.86 10.92
C SER A 127 -11.65 8.71 11.91
N LEU A 128 -12.97 8.63 11.85
CA LEU A 128 -13.88 9.40 12.73
C LEU A 128 -14.45 8.56 13.89
N SER A 129 -14.23 7.25 13.87
CA SER A 129 -14.66 6.30 14.91
C SER A 129 -13.70 5.11 14.99
N SER A 130 -13.86 4.26 16.01
CA SER A 130 -13.06 3.04 16.14
C SER A 130 -13.31 2.03 15.00
N GLU A 131 -14.55 1.92 14.51
CA GLU A 131 -14.91 1.08 13.37
C GLU A 131 -14.26 1.60 12.08
N SER A 132 -14.34 2.91 11.88
CA SER A 132 -13.68 3.63 10.77
C SER A 132 -12.17 3.46 10.80
N TYR A 133 -11.55 3.48 11.98
CA TYR A 133 -10.13 3.20 12.15
C TYR A 133 -9.79 1.74 11.80
N ASN A 134 -10.58 0.75 12.24
CA ASN A 134 -10.33 -0.64 11.90
C ASN A 134 -10.44 -0.90 10.38
N ALA A 135 -11.44 -0.27 9.74
CA ALA A 135 -11.61 -0.31 8.29
C ALA A 135 -10.40 0.31 7.57
N LEU A 136 -9.97 1.50 7.99
CA LEU A 136 -8.81 2.19 7.42
C LEU A 136 -7.51 1.42 7.67
N SER A 137 -7.31 0.86 8.85
CA SER A 137 -6.17 0.01 9.19
C SER A 137 -6.09 -1.21 8.27
N THR A 138 -7.23 -1.84 7.98
CA THR A 138 -7.30 -2.95 7.01
C THR A 138 -6.89 -2.52 5.60
N VAL A 139 -7.38 -1.35 5.14
CA VAL A 139 -7.00 -0.80 3.83
C VAL A 139 -5.51 -0.49 3.75
N ILE A 140 -4.92 0.10 4.79
CA ILE A 140 -3.48 0.40 4.86
C ILE A 140 -2.65 -0.89 4.94
N GLN A 141 -3.09 -1.90 5.71
CA GLN A 141 -2.44 -3.20 5.76
C GLN A 141 -2.45 -3.86 4.38
N ASN A 142 -3.59 -3.89 3.69
CA ASN A 142 -3.69 -4.42 2.33
C ASN A 142 -2.72 -3.69 1.39
N PHE A 143 -2.72 -2.36 1.44
CA PHE A 143 -1.83 -1.52 0.65
C PHE A 143 -0.35 -1.88 0.87
N LEU A 144 0.08 -2.07 2.11
CA LEU A 144 1.47 -2.36 2.46
C LEU A 144 1.89 -3.83 2.28
N THR A 145 0.92 -4.75 2.21
CA THR A 145 1.14 -6.20 2.10
C THR A 145 0.89 -6.74 0.70
N GLY A 146 0.71 -5.87 -0.29
CA GLY A 146 0.56 -6.29 -1.69
C GLY A 146 -0.87 -6.66 -2.10
N GLN A 147 -1.88 -6.32 -1.29
CA GLN A 147 -3.29 -6.64 -1.56
C GLN A 147 -4.08 -5.42 -2.05
N THR A 148 -5.01 -5.64 -2.96
CA THR A 148 -5.96 -4.62 -3.46
C THR A 148 -7.12 -4.45 -2.49
N SER A 149 -7.53 -3.21 -2.23
CA SER A 149 -8.75 -2.91 -1.46
C SER A 149 -9.86 -2.37 -2.36
N ASN A 150 -11.08 -2.86 -2.17
CA ASN A 150 -12.27 -2.33 -2.84
C ASN A 150 -12.83 -1.18 -2.02
N ILE A 151 -12.65 0.05 -2.51
CA ILE A 151 -13.11 1.27 -1.86
C ILE A 151 -14.35 1.78 -2.60
N GLU A 152 -15.32 2.27 -1.85
CA GLU A 152 -16.48 2.97 -2.40
C GLU A 152 -16.27 4.48 -2.28
N ALA A 153 -16.36 5.21 -3.40
CA ALA A 153 -16.42 6.65 -3.41
C ALA A 153 -17.89 7.09 -3.50
N LEU A 154 -18.42 7.65 -2.42
CA LEU A 154 -19.82 8.01 -2.26
C LEU A 154 -20.03 9.52 -2.47
N ALA A 155 -20.98 9.86 -3.35
CA ALA A 155 -21.40 11.22 -3.58
C ALA A 155 -22.43 11.69 -2.54
N GLY A 156 -22.12 12.80 -1.88
CA GLY A 156 -22.96 13.48 -0.91
C GLY A 156 -23.50 14.82 -1.44
N PRO A 157 -24.14 15.63 -0.57
CA PRO A 157 -24.70 16.93 -0.94
C PRO A 157 -23.64 17.94 -1.40
N ASN A 158 -22.39 17.77 -0.97
CA ASN A 158 -21.27 18.65 -1.30
C ASN A 158 -20.43 18.15 -2.48
N THR A 159 -20.87 17.11 -3.19
CA THR A 159 -20.10 16.52 -4.29
C THR A 159 -19.81 17.49 -5.43
N THR A 160 -20.63 18.53 -5.60
CA THR A 160 -20.43 19.58 -6.60
C THR A 160 -20.87 20.94 -6.08
N SER A 161 -20.24 22.00 -6.58
CA SER A 161 -20.60 23.38 -6.28
C SER A 161 -21.88 23.83 -7.01
N TYR A 162 -22.41 23.05 -7.96
CA TYR A 162 -23.66 23.36 -8.67
C TYR A 162 -24.89 22.84 -7.91
N PRO A 163 -25.72 23.71 -7.27
CA PRO A 163 -26.81 23.26 -6.40
C PRO A 163 -27.87 22.40 -7.11
N LEU A 164 -28.06 22.65 -8.41
CA LEU A 164 -29.00 21.92 -9.25
C LEU A 164 -28.55 20.48 -9.52
N LEU A 165 -27.25 20.23 -9.60
CA LEU A 165 -26.67 18.89 -9.82
C LEU A 165 -26.40 18.18 -8.49
N ALA A 166 -26.11 18.93 -7.42
CA ALA A 166 -25.88 18.40 -6.08
C ALA A 166 -27.00 17.48 -5.61
N VAL A 167 -28.27 17.83 -5.86
CA VAL A 167 -29.40 16.97 -5.48
C VAL A 167 -29.52 15.71 -6.36
N GLY A 168 -29.12 15.82 -7.63
CA GLY A 168 -29.18 14.71 -8.59
C GLY A 168 -28.11 13.65 -8.36
N ILE A 169 -26.92 14.05 -7.87
CA ILE A 169 -25.75 13.17 -7.71
C ILE A 169 -25.72 12.41 -6.37
N ILE A 170 -26.50 12.83 -5.38
CA ILE A 170 -26.57 12.16 -4.07
C ILE A 170 -26.90 10.67 -4.24
N GLY A 171 -26.07 9.85 -3.61
CA GLY A 171 -26.16 8.39 -3.66
C GLY A 171 -25.49 7.75 -4.87
N LEU A 172 -24.80 8.54 -5.71
CA LEU A 172 -23.87 7.98 -6.69
C LEU A 172 -22.74 7.31 -5.92
N SER A 173 -22.51 6.05 -6.21
CA SER A 173 -21.49 5.21 -5.60
C SER A 173 -20.59 4.67 -6.70
N LEU A 174 -19.30 4.89 -6.54
CA LEU A 174 -18.27 4.43 -7.47
C LEU A 174 -17.41 3.39 -6.75
N ASN A 175 -17.43 2.16 -7.25
CA ASN A 175 -16.53 1.13 -6.78
C ASN A 175 -15.15 1.31 -7.43
N VAL A 176 -14.12 1.52 -6.63
CA VAL A 176 -12.75 1.72 -7.09
C VAL A 176 -11.80 0.75 -6.42
N HIS A 177 -10.88 0.20 -7.20
CA HIS A 177 -9.85 -0.71 -6.70
C HIS A 177 -8.60 0.07 -6.34
N MET A 178 -8.31 0.19 -5.05
CA MET A 178 -7.07 0.79 -4.55
C MET A 178 -5.93 -0.22 -4.77
N PRO A 179 -4.96 0.09 -5.65
CA PRO A 179 -3.87 -0.82 -5.95
C PRO A 179 -2.92 -0.93 -4.76
N PRO A 180 -2.18 -2.04 -4.62
CA PRO A 180 -1.18 -2.18 -3.57
C PRO A 180 0.00 -1.23 -3.77
N PHE A 181 0.81 -1.08 -2.73
CA PHE A 181 2.10 -0.41 -2.82
C PHE A 181 3.01 -1.22 -3.76
N LYS A 182 3.67 -0.53 -4.70
CA LYS A 182 4.44 -1.16 -5.78
C LYS A 182 5.77 -1.75 -5.32
N GLU A 183 6.22 -1.38 -4.13
CA GLU A 183 7.49 -1.81 -3.54
C GLU A 183 7.21 -2.63 -2.27
N GLN A 184 8.13 -3.50 -1.88
CA GLN A 184 8.06 -4.16 -0.58
C GLN A 184 8.39 -3.14 0.52
N LEU A 185 7.62 -3.14 1.62
CA LEU A 185 7.88 -2.23 2.73
C LEU A 185 9.26 -2.48 3.35
N ILE A 186 9.65 -3.73 3.59
CA ILE A 186 11.01 -4.07 4.05
C ILE A 186 11.90 -4.14 2.81
N ALA A 187 12.75 -3.14 2.62
CA ALA A 187 13.63 -3.04 1.46
C ALA A 187 14.90 -3.89 1.61
N SER A 188 15.47 -3.93 2.82
CA SER A 188 16.67 -4.73 3.10
C SER A 188 16.87 -4.97 4.58
N LEU A 189 17.52 -6.07 4.91
CA LEU A 189 18.03 -6.40 6.24
C LEU A 189 19.55 -6.53 6.20
N ILE A 190 20.24 -5.69 6.96
CA ILE A 190 21.71 -5.70 7.03
C ILE A 190 22.11 -6.23 8.41
N PHE A 191 22.89 -7.31 8.44
CA PHE A 191 23.40 -7.87 9.69
C PHE A 191 24.68 -7.13 10.07
N ASN A 192 24.60 -6.31 11.12
CA ASN A 192 25.76 -5.58 11.64
C ASN A 192 26.66 -6.51 12.47
N SER A 193 26.04 -7.46 13.16
CA SER A 193 26.71 -8.54 13.86
C SER A 193 25.83 -9.78 13.94
N MET A 194 26.47 -10.94 13.96
CA MET A 194 25.81 -12.23 14.13
C MET A 194 26.71 -13.12 15.01
N SER A 195 26.09 -13.84 15.93
CA SER A 195 26.74 -14.87 16.74
C SER A 195 25.95 -16.16 16.60
N LEU A 196 26.65 -17.24 16.25
CA LEU A 196 26.11 -18.58 16.12
C LEU A 196 26.79 -19.47 17.16
N ILE A 197 26.00 -20.05 18.06
CA ILE A 197 26.48 -20.95 19.10
C ILE A 197 25.77 -22.29 18.89
N PRO A 198 26.48 -23.35 18.48
CA PRO A 198 25.92 -24.69 18.39
C PRO A 198 25.31 -25.09 19.74
N SER A 199 24.10 -25.64 19.74
CA SER A 199 23.52 -26.19 20.96
C SER A 199 23.89 -27.67 21.14
N THR A 200 23.71 -28.20 22.34
CA THR A 200 23.82 -29.64 22.60
C THR A 200 22.79 -30.47 21.82
N ASN A 201 21.74 -29.83 21.29
CA ASN A 201 20.80 -30.45 20.36
C ASN A 201 21.29 -30.29 18.92
N LYS A 202 21.55 -31.43 18.26
CA LYS A 202 22.07 -31.50 16.88
C LYS A 202 21.20 -30.79 15.83
N LYS A 203 19.95 -30.42 16.14
CA LYS A 203 19.03 -29.72 15.23
C LYS A 203 18.80 -28.25 15.58
N LYS A 204 19.56 -27.68 16.52
CA LYS A 204 19.38 -26.29 16.95
C LYS A 204 20.71 -25.56 17.06
N VAL A 205 20.74 -24.36 16.51
CA VAL A 205 21.84 -23.40 16.66
C VAL A 205 21.26 -22.16 17.32
N MET A 206 21.91 -21.67 18.36
CA MET A 206 21.53 -20.43 19.01
C MET A 206 22.11 -19.26 18.20
N LEU A 207 21.25 -18.30 17.85
CA LEU A 207 21.55 -17.15 17.02
C LEU A 207 21.22 -15.87 17.78
N SER A 208 22.20 -14.97 17.84
CA SER A 208 22.03 -13.58 18.28
C SER A 208 22.48 -12.66 17.17
N ALA A 209 21.76 -11.57 16.91
CA ALA A 209 22.13 -10.63 15.86
C ALA A 209 21.70 -9.20 16.17
N SER A 210 22.49 -8.25 15.67
CA SER A 210 22.10 -6.85 15.52
C SER A 210 21.89 -6.56 14.05
N ILE A 211 20.70 -6.07 13.70
CA ILE A 211 20.30 -5.83 12.32
C ILE A 211 19.90 -4.37 12.11
N THR A 212 20.22 -3.86 10.93
CA THR A 212 19.70 -2.61 10.39
C THR A 212 18.62 -2.94 9.36
N ILE A 213 17.44 -2.37 9.53
CA ILE A 213 16.28 -2.55 8.67
C ILE A 213 16.13 -1.27 7.85
N LYS A 214 16.10 -1.39 6.53
CA LYS A 214 15.70 -0.27 5.66
C LYS A 214 14.31 -0.54 5.10
N ILE A 215 13.49 0.50 5.06
CA ILE A 215 12.13 0.40 4.52
C ILE A 215 11.92 1.30 3.30
N ASN A 216 10.99 0.90 2.44
CA ASN A 216 10.41 1.77 1.43
C ASN A 216 9.11 2.39 2.00
N SER A 217 9.19 3.61 2.55
CA SER A 217 8.02 4.28 3.12
C SER A 217 7.13 4.91 2.02
N PRO A 218 5.82 4.62 1.97
CA PRO A 218 4.92 5.27 1.02
C PRO A 218 4.48 6.68 1.46
N LEU A 219 4.63 7.03 2.74
CA LEU A 219 4.07 8.25 3.35
C LEU A 219 4.95 9.50 3.15
N GLY A 220 6.11 9.35 2.50
CA GLY A 220 7.05 10.45 2.27
C GLY A 220 7.90 10.81 3.50
N PRO A 221 8.88 11.72 3.32
CA PRO A 221 9.92 11.96 4.33
C PRO A 221 9.43 12.69 5.60
N LYS A 222 8.26 13.31 5.54
CA LYS A 222 7.67 14.08 6.66
C LYS A 222 6.69 13.26 7.51
N SER A 223 6.45 12.00 7.15
CA SER A 223 5.52 11.09 7.83
C SER A 223 6.23 9.78 8.16
N PRO A 224 7.12 9.79 9.18
CA PRO A 224 7.86 8.59 9.56
C PRO A 224 6.91 7.52 10.14
N LEU A 225 7.18 6.26 9.81
CA LEU A 225 6.55 5.13 10.48
C LEU A 225 7.29 4.87 11.80
N ASN A 226 6.60 4.94 12.94
CA ASN A 226 7.22 4.61 14.21
C ASN A 226 7.09 3.11 14.47
N ILE A 227 8.11 2.34 14.08
CA ILE A 227 8.16 0.89 14.33
C ILE A 227 8.74 0.65 15.72
N GLN A 228 7.96 0.01 16.60
CA GLN A 228 8.36 -0.25 17.98
C GLN A 228 8.85 -1.68 18.18
N LYS A 229 8.18 -2.64 17.54
CA LYS A 229 8.49 -4.06 17.66
C LYS A 229 8.34 -4.77 16.32
N MET A 230 9.11 -5.84 16.16
CA MET A 230 9.04 -6.71 15.01
C MET A 230 9.01 -8.18 15.43
N ASN A 231 8.18 -8.95 14.75
CA ASN A 231 8.24 -10.40 14.71
C ASN A 231 8.74 -10.81 13.32
N MET A 232 9.49 -11.90 13.23
CA MET A 232 9.94 -12.47 11.96
C MET A 232 9.84 -14.00 12.03
N SER A 233 9.40 -14.60 10.93
CA SER A 233 9.51 -16.04 10.69
C SER A 233 10.14 -16.22 9.32
N VAL A 234 11.41 -16.62 9.31
CA VAL A 234 12.22 -16.64 8.08
C VAL A 234 12.95 -17.96 7.92
N PHE A 235 13.01 -18.42 6.68
CA PHE A 235 13.93 -19.45 6.23
C PHE A 235 15.27 -18.81 5.93
N LEU A 236 16.32 -19.48 6.38
CA LEU A 236 17.70 -19.21 6.02
C LEU A 236 18.10 -20.21 4.94
N LEU A 237 18.43 -19.71 3.76
CA LEU A 237 18.76 -20.49 2.57
C LEU A 237 20.23 -20.30 2.21
N TYR A 238 20.90 -21.40 1.89
CA TYR A 238 22.25 -21.41 1.34
C TYR A 238 22.26 -22.22 0.04
N GLU A 239 22.68 -21.59 -1.07
CA GLU A 239 22.58 -22.20 -2.42
C GLU A 239 21.18 -22.75 -2.74
N ASN A 240 20.13 -22.05 -2.28
CA ASN A 240 18.70 -22.42 -2.34
C ASN A 240 18.26 -23.61 -1.47
N ASP A 241 19.17 -24.27 -0.77
CA ASP A 241 18.82 -25.29 0.22
C ASP A 241 18.47 -24.65 1.56
N SER A 242 17.42 -25.15 2.22
CA SER A 242 17.00 -24.63 3.53
C SER A 242 17.92 -25.12 4.64
N VAL A 243 18.68 -24.19 5.22
CA VAL A 243 19.53 -24.43 6.39
C VAL A 243 18.68 -24.53 7.66
N GLY A 244 17.65 -23.69 7.78
CA GLY A 244 16.73 -23.78 8.88
C GLY A 244 15.74 -22.62 8.94
N ILE A 245 14.92 -22.65 9.99
CA ILE A 245 13.90 -21.64 10.28
C ILE A 245 14.30 -20.87 11.53
N LEU A 246 14.29 -19.54 11.41
CA LEU A 246 14.48 -18.60 12.52
C LEU A 246 13.16 -17.91 12.83
N ASN A 247 12.72 -18.04 14.08
CA ASN A 247 11.58 -17.30 14.61
C ASN A 247 12.06 -16.26 15.62
N VAL A 248 11.77 -15.00 15.34
CA VAL A 248 12.03 -13.86 16.21
C VAL A 248 10.70 -13.27 16.64
N SER A 249 10.50 -13.12 17.94
CA SER A 249 9.28 -12.55 18.52
C SER A 249 9.63 -11.33 19.37
N GLN A 250 8.81 -10.29 19.23
CA GLN A 250 8.83 -9.05 20.01
C GLN A 250 10.23 -8.40 20.06
N ALA A 251 10.99 -8.48 18.96
CA ALA A 251 12.28 -7.81 18.92
C ALA A 251 12.05 -6.29 18.95
N PRO A 252 12.68 -5.56 19.89
CA PRO A 252 12.55 -4.11 19.94
C PRO A 252 13.16 -3.49 18.69
N VAL A 253 12.54 -2.41 18.21
CA VAL A 253 13.00 -1.65 17.06
C VAL A 253 13.24 -0.21 17.51
N LYS A 254 14.40 0.32 17.13
CA LYS A 254 14.79 1.72 17.35
C LYS A 254 14.89 2.40 16.00
N GLN A 255 14.16 3.49 15.83
CA GLN A 255 14.29 4.33 14.64
C GLN A 255 15.61 5.10 14.68
N LEU A 256 16.36 5.08 13.57
CA LEU A 256 17.59 5.87 13.38
C LEU A 256 17.31 7.12 12.53
N ASP A 257 16.52 6.96 11.47
CA ASP A 257 16.03 8.03 10.62
C ASP A 257 14.65 7.68 10.02
N ALA A 258 14.14 8.46 9.07
CA ALA A 258 12.81 8.27 8.48
C ALA A 258 12.57 6.87 7.85
N ILE A 259 13.64 6.22 7.35
CA ILE A 259 13.55 4.94 6.63
C ILE A 259 14.49 3.86 7.16
N THR A 260 15.36 4.19 8.13
CA THR A 260 16.33 3.26 8.71
C THR A 260 16.01 3.00 10.19
N TYR A 261 15.99 1.71 10.54
CA TYR A 261 15.72 1.23 11.89
C TYR A 261 16.80 0.24 12.31
N GLN A 262 16.96 0.06 13.61
CA GLN A 262 17.84 -0.93 14.20
C GLN A 262 17.03 -1.88 15.09
N SER A 263 17.33 -3.17 15.03
CA SER A 263 16.78 -4.16 15.94
C SER A 263 17.88 -5.10 16.42
N GLN A 264 17.72 -5.61 17.62
CA GLN A 264 18.61 -6.62 18.17
C GLN A 264 17.77 -7.72 18.81
N PHE A 265 18.17 -8.96 18.59
CA PHE A 265 17.61 -10.11 19.28
C PHE A 265 18.74 -11.05 19.70
N ASN A 266 18.59 -11.59 20.89
CA ASN A 266 19.56 -12.49 21.49
C ASN A 266 18.93 -13.87 21.67
N THR A 267 19.77 -14.91 21.65
CA THR A 267 19.41 -16.23 22.17
C THR A 267 18.20 -16.86 21.48
N LYS A 268 18.02 -16.62 20.16
CA LYS A 268 16.96 -17.26 19.36
C LYS A 268 17.45 -18.58 18.79
N TYR A 269 16.56 -19.55 18.62
CA TYR A 269 16.95 -20.82 18.02
C TYR A 269 16.68 -20.82 16.52
N LEU A 270 17.74 -20.98 15.74
CA LEU A 270 17.66 -21.48 14.39
C LEU A 270 17.41 -22.99 14.45
N SER A 271 16.23 -23.41 14.01
CA SER A 271 15.86 -24.82 13.94
C SER A 271 16.27 -25.37 12.58
N LEU A 272 17.22 -26.29 12.57
CA LEU A 272 17.78 -26.86 11.35
C LEU A 272 16.76 -27.79 10.67
N THR A 273 16.52 -27.54 9.39
CA THR A 273 15.61 -28.34 8.54
C THR A 273 16.34 -29.52 7.91
N ASP A 274 17.59 -29.29 7.46
CA ASP A 274 18.50 -30.28 6.93
C ASP A 274 19.90 -30.05 7.50
N THR A 275 20.48 -31.10 8.10
CA THR A 275 21.86 -31.04 8.60
C THR A 275 22.87 -30.97 7.47
N GLY A 276 22.58 -31.53 6.28
CA GLY A 276 23.47 -31.48 5.12
C GLY A 276 23.68 -30.07 4.60
N ALA A 277 22.59 -29.30 4.43
CA ALA A 277 22.65 -27.89 4.06
C ALA A 277 23.43 -27.06 5.09
N TYR A 278 23.18 -27.27 6.39
CA TYR A 278 23.91 -26.59 7.46
C TYR A 278 25.40 -26.96 7.49
N GLU A 279 25.75 -28.22 7.28
CA GLU A 279 27.16 -28.67 7.22
C GLU A 279 27.89 -28.06 6.03
N LYS A 280 27.24 -28.03 4.85
CA LYS A 280 27.77 -27.38 3.65
C LYS A 280 27.97 -25.88 3.87
N PHE A 281 26.96 -25.21 4.40
CA PHE A 281 27.05 -23.81 4.83
C PHE A 281 28.23 -23.60 5.78
N THR A 282 28.34 -24.40 6.84
CA THR A 282 29.39 -24.25 7.86
C THR A 282 30.79 -24.40 7.25
N ARG A 283 31.01 -25.41 6.41
CA ARG A 283 32.30 -25.61 5.73
C ARG A 283 32.67 -24.41 4.86
N ASN A 284 31.74 -23.95 4.04
CA ASN A 284 31.99 -22.84 3.11
C ASN A 284 32.14 -21.50 3.87
N PHE A 285 31.40 -21.32 4.97
CA PHE A 285 31.53 -20.17 5.86
C PHE A 285 32.90 -20.12 6.54
N ILE A 286 33.48 -21.25 6.94
CA ILE A 286 34.84 -21.28 7.51
C ILE A 286 35.87 -20.76 6.48
N SER A 287 35.75 -21.16 5.21
CA SER A 287 36.66 -20.72 4.14
C SER A 287 36.40 -19.31 3.61
N ALA A 288 35.19 -18.77 3.78
CA ALA A 288 34.81 -17.47 3.24
C ALA A 288 35.60 -16.32 3.88
N ASN A 289 35.83 -15.25 3.12
CA ASN A 289 36.59 -14.09 3.58
C ASN A 289 36.09 -12.79 2.95
N LYS A 290 36.80 -11.68 3.19
CA LYS A 290 36.37 -10.35 2.73
C LYS A 290 36.31 -10.21 1.20
N THR A 291 37.14 -10.94 0.46
CA THR A 291 37.18 -10.87 -1.01
C THR A 291 36.25 -11.90 -1.67
N HIS A 292 35.91 -12.96 -0.95
CA HIS A 292 34.99 -14.01 -1.38
C HIS A 292 33.99 -14.34 -0.26
N PRO A 293 32.99 -13.46 -0.01
CA PRO A 293 31.94 -13.75 0.94
C PRO A 293 31.01 -14.85 0.39
N ILE A 294 30.26 -15.49 1.29
CA ILE A 294 29.16 -16.36 0.87
C ILE A 294 27.84 -15.62 1.02
N ASP A 295 26.92 -15.85 0.07
CA ASP A 295 25.59 -15.26 0.14
C ASP A 295 24.63 -16.16 0.91
N PHE A 296 23.99 -15.57 1.92
CA PHE A 296 22.98 -16.21 2.74
C PHE A 296 21.64 -15.53 2.49
N ARG A 297 20.71 -16.26 1.87
CA ARG A 297 19.42 -15.71 1.48
C ARG A 297 18.39 -15.93 2.59
N ILE A 298 17.68 -14.87 2.95
CA ILE A 298 16.64 -14.85 3.98
C ILE A 298 15.32 -14.65 3.28
N VAL A 299 14.38 -15.58 3.46
CA VAL A 299 13.05 -15.52 2.85
C VAL A 299 11.99 -15.83 3.90
N GLY A 300 10.94 -15.03 3.98
CA GLY A 300 9.83 -15.31 4.86
C GLY A 300 8.93 -14.10 5.06
N VAL A 301 8.40 -13.98 6.27
CA VAL A 301 7.47 -12.90 6.62
C VAL A 301 7.83 -12.23 7.94
N ALA A 302 7.45 -10.97 8.06
CA ALA A 302 7.49 -10.20 9.29
C ALA A 302 6.11 -9.66 9.64
N SER A 303 5.97 -9.37 10.93
CA SER A 303 4.93 -8.52 11.46
C SER A 303 5.57 -7.35 12.21
N ILE A 304 5.00 -6.16 12.09
CA ILE A 304 5.45 -4.98 12.82
C ILE A 304 4.32 -4.41 13.66
N VAL A 305 4.70 -3.91 14.84
CA VAL A 305 3.84 -3.14 15.74
C VAL A 305 4.45 -1.76 15.85
N GLY A 306 3.63 -0.74 15.60
CA GLY A 306 4.07 0.64 15.55
C GLY A 306 2.94 1.64 15.55
N SER A 307 3.22 2.82 15.02
CA SER A 307 2.23 3.87 14.81
C SER A 307 2.65 4.81 13.66
N PHE A 308 1.68 5.59 13.19
CA PHE A 308 1.87 6.66 12.22
C PHE A 308 0.80 7.74 12.45
N ALA A 309 0.66 8.69 11.52
CA ALA A 309 -0.26 9.81 11.63
C ALA A 309 -1.71 9.45 12.03
N LEU A 310 -2.21 8.28 11.61
CA LEU A 310 -3.58 7.84 11.92
C LEU A 310 -3.73 7.08 13.24
N GLY A 311 -2.65 6.89 13.99
CA GLY A 311 -2.64 6.16 15.25
C GLY A 311 -1.79 4.88 15.21
N PRO A 312 -2.08 3.89 16.06
CA PRO A 312 -1.37 2.62 16.08
C PRO A 312 -1.39 1.93 14.71
N LEU A 313 -0.47 1.00 14.51
CA LEU A 313 -0.36 0.27 13.25
C LEU A 313 0.21 -1.12 13.54
N ASN A 314 -0.59 -2.13 13.22
CA ASN A 314 -0.17 -3.52 13.25
C ASN A 314 -0.22 -4.03 11.81
N ILE A 315 0.91 -4.44 11.27
CA ILE A 315 0.97 -4.98 9.92
C ILE A 315 1.56 -6.38 10.02
N ASP A 316 0.81 -7.34 9.51
CA ASP A 316 1.23 -8.74 9.41
C ASP A 316 1.53 -9.11 7.96
N GLN A 317 2.28 -10.20 7.76
CA GLN A 317 2.58 -10.75 6.43
C GLN A 317 3.38 -9.81 5.53
N LEU A 318 4.26 -9.00 6.10
CA LEU A 318 5.26 -8.26 5.33
C LEU A 318 6.28 -9.24 4.76
N LEU A 319 6.38 -9.31 3.44
CA LEU A 319 7.37 -10.15 2.79
C LEU A 319 8.79 -9.70 3.15
N ILE A 320 9.65 -10.67 3.44
CA ILE A 320 11.08 -10.48 3.57
C ILE A 320 11.73 -11.35 2.50
N GLU A 321 12.53 -10.71 1.65
CA GLU A 321 13.47 -11.38 0.77
C GLU A 321 14.77 -10.57 0.73
N ASN A 322 15.85 -11.16 1.21
CA ASN A 322 17.10 -10.42 1.37
C ASN A 322 18.32 -11.34 1.25
N ASN A 323 19.31 -10.92 0.46
CA ASN A 323 20.62 -11.58 0.41
C ASN A 323 21.57 -10.90 1.40
N VAL A 324 22.16 -11.69 2.29
CA VAL A 324 23.12 -11.23 3.28
C VAL A 324 24.49 -11.78 2.92
N PRO A 325 25.44 -10.95 2.48
CA PRO A 325 26.81 -11.40 2.30
C PRO A 325 27.42 -11.63 3.68
N LEU A 326 27.93 -12.83 3.92
CA LEU A 326 28.61 -13.21 5.14
C LEU A 326 30.11 -13.35 4.89
N VAL A 327 30.89 -12.53 5.59
CA VAL A 327 32.34 -12.72 5.70
C VAL A 327 32.57 -13.85 6.70
N GLY A 328 33.28 -14.87 6.23
CA GLY A 328 33.57 -16.06 7.01
C GLY A 328 34.71 -15.91 8.02
N LEU A 329 35.32 -17.04 8.36
CA LEU A 329 36.44 -17.11 9.30
C LEU A 329 37.82 -17.00 8.62
N ASP A 330 37.85 -16.70 7.31
CA ASP A 330 39.06 -16.59 6.49
C ASP A 330 40.01 -17.78 6.70
N SER A 331 39.45 -18.99 6.64
CA SER A 331 40.16 -20.26 6.85
C SER A 331 40.95 -20.35 8.16
N LEU A 332 40.61 -19.53 9.17
CA LEU A 332 41.36 -19.43 10.42
C LEU A 332 42.82 -18.99 10.22
N ASN A 333 43.12 -18.24 9.15
CA ASN A 333 44.47 -17.82 8.76
C ASN A 333 45.21 -16.97 9.81
N ASN A 334 44.52 -16.47 10.84
CA ASN A 334 45.10 -15.64 11.90
C ASN A 334 44.89 -16.23 13.31
N VAL A 335 44.89 -17.56 13.42
CA VAL A 335 44.86 -18.26 14.71
C VAL A 335 46.28 -18.50 15.20
N HIS A 336 46.57 -18.08 16.43
CA HIS A 336 47.79 -18.43 17.15
C HIS A 336 47.44 -19.39 18.29
N VAL A 337 48.29 -20.38 18.52
CA VAL A 337 48.19 -21.27 19.69
C VAL A 337 49.17 -20.75 20.72
N ASP A 338 48.67 -20.04 21.73
CA ASP A 338 49.51 -19.39 22.74
C ASP A 338 50.14 -20.40 23.70
N GLU A 339 49.47 -21.53 23.97
CA GLU A 339 49.98 -22.58 24.85
C GLU A 339 49.43 -23.96 24.47
N ILE A 340 50.28 -24.98 24.53
CA ILE A 340 49.90 -26.40 24.43
C ILE A 340 50.35 -27.08 25.72
N SER A 341 49.40 -27.49 26.55
CA SER A 341 49.68 -28.36 27.70
C SER A 341 49.42 -29.81 27.32
N VAL A 342 50.38 -30.68 27.63
CA VAL A 342 50.22 -32.14 27.54
C VAL A 342 50.24 -32.68 28.97
N ASP A 343 49.07 -33.03 29.49
CA ASP A 343 48.97 -33.74 30.76
C ASP A 343 49.62 -35.12 30.61
N ARG A 344 50.82 -35.27 31.18
CA ARG A 344 51.40 -36.60 31.39
C ARG A 344 50.54 -37.32 32.41
N ALA A 345 49.85 -38.37 31.96
CA ALA A 345 49.22 -39.33 32.84
C ALA A 345 50.26 -39.83 33.86
N GLN A 346 49.99 -39.59 35.14
CA GLN A 346 50.71 -40.21 36.24
C GLN A 346 50.49 -41.73 36.19
N GLY A 347 51.56 -42.47 35.98
CA GLY A 347 51.63 -43.92 36.13
C GLY A 347 53.03 -44.40 35.75
N ALA A 348 53.81 -45.08 36.58
CA ALA A 348 53.63 -45.53 37.95
C ALA A 348 55.02 -45.59 38.59
N ALA A 349 55.10 -45.28 39.88
CA ALA A 349 56.21 -45.74 40.71
C ALA A 349 56.04 -47.25 40.91
N LEU A 350 57.06 -48.02 40.54
CA LEU A 350 57.63 -49.12 41.31
C LEU A 350 59.06 -49.36 40.82
#